data_AF-A0A965HSP6-F1
#
_entry.id   AF-A0A965HSP6-F1
#
_cell.length_a   1.000
_cell.length_b   1.000
_cell.length_c   1.000
_cell.angle_alpha   90.00
_cell.angle_beta   90.00
_cell.angle_gamma   90.00
#
_symmetry.space_group_name_H-M   'P 1'
#
loop_
_entity.id
_entity.type
_entity.pdbx_description
1 polymer ?
#
loop_
_entity_poly.entity_id
_entity_poly.type
_entity_poly.pdbx_seq_one_letter_code
_entity_poly.pdbx_strand_id
1 'polypeptide(L)'
;MNAPAEWVGLTDQNADMEFELAKGKLDVKKLNIESTLVVTTGQGVYDMVEDKLEDFVMRQNLRGPAGVPFFLVSQMFQYEGSGSLKNPVWKLRGTEEK
;
A
#
# COMPACT_ATOMS: atom_id res chain seq x y z
N MET A 1 -29.59 5.72 -14.44
CA MET A 1 -29.77 5.89 -12.97
C MET A 1 -28.61 6.73 -12.48
N ASN A 2 -28.87 7.88 -11.87
CA ASN A 2 -27.81 8.71 -11.30
C ASN A 2 -27.53 8.22 -9.88
N ALA A 3 -26.27 7.99 -9.54
CA ALA A 3 -25.87 7.67 -8.18
C ALA A 3 -26.21 8.85 -7.24
N PRO A 4 -26.63 8.59 -5.99
CA PRO A 4 -26.99 9.65 -5.04
C PRO A 4 -25.81 10.60 -4.75
N ALA A 5 -26.08 11.89 -4.49
CA ALA A 5 -25.07 12.95 -4.35
C ALA A 5 -24.01 12.68 -3.27
N GLU A 6 -24.35 11.90 -2.25
CA GLU A 6 -23.43 11.43 -1.19
C GLU A 6 -22.35 10.46 -1.69
N TRP A 7 -22.54 9.84 -2.87
CA TRP A 7 -21.57 8.96 -3.53
C TRP A 7 -20.65 9.70 -4.50
N VAL A 8 -20.99 10.94 -4.85
CA VAL A 8 -20.22 11.73 -5.84
C VAL A 8 -18.86 12.13 -5.27
N GLY A 9 -18.70 12.22 -3.94
CA GLY A 9 -17.42 12.45 -3.25
C GLY A 9 -16.60 11.18 -2.93
N LEU A 10 -17.14 9.99 -3.19
CA LEU A 10 -16.46 8.70 -2.96
C LEU A 10 -15.81 8.12 -4.23
N THR A 11 -15.91 8.82 -5.37
CA THR A 11 -15.35 8.39 -6.65
C THR A 11 -13.81 8.48 -6.72
N ASP A 12 -13.17 9.20 -5.79
CA ASP A 12 -11.71 9.31 -5.68
C ASP A 12 -11.09 8.23 -4.76
N GLN A 13 -11.90 7.29 -4.26
CA GLN A 13 -11.44 6.19 -3.42
C GLN A 13 -11.56 4.88 -4.18
N ASN A 14 -10.42 4.21 -4.37
CA ASN A 14 -10.38 2.93 -5.06
C ASN A 14 -9.38 2.00 -4.36
N ALA A 15 -9.65 0.71 -4.41
CA ALA A 15 -8.71 -0.31 -3.94
C ALA A 15 -8.71 -1.46 -4.95
N ASP A 16 -7.58 -1.65 -5.62
CA ASP A 16 -7.34 -2.75 -6.53
C ASP A 16 -6.15 -3.60 -6.07
N MET A 17 -6.25 -4.92 -6.29
CA MET A 17 -5.18 -5.86 -6.02
C MET A 17 -5.11 -6.90 -7.12
N GLU A 18 -3.93 -7.08 -7.68
CA GLU A 18 -3.55 -8.20 -8.53
C GLU A 18 -2.70 -9.16 -7.70
N PHE A 19 -3.18 -10.39 -7.55
CA PHE A 19 -2.51 -11.42 -6.77
C PHE A 19 -2.64 -12.80 -7.42
N GLU A 20 -1.70 -13.68 -7.09
CA GLU A 20 -1.78 -15.10 -7.34
C GLU A 20 -1.76 -15.86 -6.02
N LEU A 21 -2.61 -16.89 -5.92
CA LEU A 21 -2.63 -17.79 -4.78
C LEU A 21 -2.22 -19.19 -5.25
N ALA A 22 -1.04 -19.63 -4.84
CA ALA A 22 -0.52 -20.94 -5.23
C ALA A 22 0.26 -21.56 -4.09
N LYS A 23 0.02 -22.85 -3.82
CA LYS A 23 0.76 -23.66 -2.83
C LYS A 23 0.86 -23.01 -1.44
N GLY A 24 -0.18 -22.30 -1.02
CA GLY A 24 -0.22 -21.61 0.27
C GLY A 24 0.56 -20.31 0.34
N LYS A 25 1.08 -19.80 -0.79
CA LYS A 25 1.65 -18.46 -0.90
C LYS A 25 0.68 -17.55 -1.65
N LEU A 26 0.45 -16.38 -1.07
CA LEU A 26 -0.24 -15.25 -1.70
C LEU A 26 0.83 -14.32 -2.27
N ASP A 27 1.04 -14.37 -3.58
CA ASP A 27 1.94 -13.46 -4.30
C ASP A 27 1.13 -12.23 -4.74
N VAL A 28 1.35 -11.11 -4.06
CA VAL A 28 0.72 -9.83 -4.39
C VAL A 28 1.63 -9.11 -5.39
N LYS A 29 1.26 -9.19 -6.67
CA LYS A 29 1.97 -8.51 -7.76
C LYS A 29 1.77 -7.01 -7.70
N LYS A 30 0.55 -6.58 -7.37
CA LYS A 30 0.19 -5.18 -7.26
C LYS A 30 -0.93 -5.00 -6.25
N LEU A 31 -0.73 -4.11 -5.30
CA LEU A 31 -1.78 -3.52 -4.48
C LEU A 31 -1.77 -2.02 -4.76
N ASN A 32 -2.94 -1.44 -4.96
CA ASN A 32 -3.11 -0.01 -5.13
C ASN A 32 -4.36 0.43 -4.38
N ILE A 33 -4.19 1.31 -3.41
CA ILE A 33 -5.25 1.88 -2.58
C ILE A 33 -5.16 3.39 -2.74
N GLU A 34 -6.11 3.94 -3.46
CA GLU A 34 -6.26 5.37 -3.68
C GLU A 34 -7.30 5.93 -2.73
N SER A 35 -6.96 7.04 -2.11
CA SER A 35 -7.85 7.86 -1.32
C SER A 35 -7.66 9.32 -1.74
N THR A 36 -8.54 10.19 -1.24
CA THR A 36 -8.52 11.63 -1.50
C THR A 36 -7.17 12.28 -1.19
N LEU A 37 -6.45 11.78 -0.17
CA LEU A 37 -5.20 12.37 0.32
C LEU A 37 -3.96 11.50 0.13
N VAL A 38 -4.13 10.21 -0.13
CA VAL A 38 -3.01 9.26 -0.18
C VAL A 38 -3.21 8.21 -1.25
N VAL A 39 -2.10 7.73 -1.82
CA VAL A 39 -2.03 6.55 -2.66
C VAL A 39 -1.06 5.59 -1.99
N THR A 40 -1.55 4.41 -1.66
CA THR A 40 -0.75 3.33 -1.07
C THR A 40 -0.60 2.21 -2.09
N THR A 41 0.64 1.92 -2.48
CA THR A 41 0.96 0.80 -3.36
C THR A 41 1.70 -0.28 -2.61
N GLY A 42 1.45 -1.55 -2.91
CA GLY A 42 2.11 -2.67 -2.26
C GLY A 42 2.48 -3.78 -3.25
N GLN A 43 3.52 -4.55 -2.91
CA GLN A 43 3.87 -5.79 -3.61
C GLN A 43 4.68 -6.69 -2.68
N GLY A 44 4.58 -8.01 -2.88
CA GLY A 44 5.38 -8.98 -2.16
C GLY A 44 4.61 -10.26 -1.88
N VAL A 45 5.23 -11.16 -1.12
CA VAL A 45 4.69 -12.50 -0.90
C VAL A 45 4.28 -12.67 0.55
N TYR A 46 3.12 -13.27 0.77
CA TYR A 46 2.73 -13.78 2.07
C TYR A 46 2.65 -15.30 2.01
N ASP A 47 3.55 -15.97 2.72
CA ASP A 47 3.47 -17.41 2.96
C ASP A 47 2.44 -17.67 4.07
N MET A 48 1.28 -18.19 3.69
CA MET A 48 0.19 -18.49 4.62
C MET A 48 0.45 -19.76 5.44
N VAL A 49 1.32 -20.65 4.96
CA VAL A 49 1.66 -21.91 5.64
C VAL A 49 2.63 -21.64 6.78
N GLU A 50 3.64 -20.83 6.51
CA GLU A 50 4.63 -20.41 7.50
C GLU A 50 4.19 -19.18 8.30
N ASP A 51 3.06 -18.57 7.92
CA ASP A 51 2.58 -17.28 8.43
C ASP A 51 3.71 -16.25 8.41
N LYS A 52 4.19 -15.90 7.21
CA LYS A 52 5.36 -15.06 7.02
C LYS A 52 5.23 -14.15 5.80
N LEU A 53 5.39 -12.86 6.02
CA LEU A 53 5.61 -11.85 4.99
C LEU A 53 7.06 -11.94 4.52
N GLU A 54 7.22 -12.13 3.21
CA GLU A 54 8.50 -12.19 2.53
C GLU A 54 8.63 -10.94 1.65
N ASP A 55 9.50 -10.02 2.08
CA ASP A 55 9.91 -8.83 1.34
C ASP A 55 8.73 -7.97 0.86
N PHE A 56 7.69 -7.84 1.71
CA PHE A 56 6.48 -7.13 1.35
C PHE A 56 6.70 -5.62 1.40
N VAL A 57 6.82 -4.98 0.25
CA VAL A 57 7.08 -3.55 0.15
C VAL A 57 5.77 -2.79 0.05
N MET A 58 5.55 -1.84 0.96
CA MET A 58 4.48 -0.87 0.92
C MET A 58 5.06 0.52 0.68
N ARG A 59 4.43 1.29 -0.19
CA ARG A 59 4.77 2.69 -0.47
C ARG A 59 3.53 3.53 -0.29
N GLN A 60 3.65 4.60 0.48
CA GLN A 60 2.56 5.56 0.66
C GLN A 60 3.00 6.93 0.17
N ASN A 61 2.21 7.50 -0.74
CA ASN A 61 2.41 8.83 -1.28
C ASN A 61 1.21 9.72 -0.99
N LEU A 62 1.41 11.01 -0.71
CA LEU A 62 0.30 11.98 -0.59
C LEU A 62 -0.20 12.42 -1.99
N ARG A 63 -1.51 12.67 -2.11
CA ARG A 63 -2.18 13.19 -3.30
C ARG A 63 -3.06 14.41 -2.93
N GLY A 64 -3.26 15.33 -3.87
CA GLY A 64 -4.20 16.46 -3.74
C GLY A 64 -3.56 17.81 -3.35
N PRO A 65 -4.37 18.89 -3.21
CA PRO A 65 -3.89 20.27 -3.00
C PRO A 65 -3.18 20.49 -1.65
N ALA A 66 -3.45 19.66 -0.63
CA ALA A 66 -2.67 19.60 0.60
C ALA A 66 -1.25 19.02 0.38
N GLY A 67 -1.03 18.30 -0.72
CA GLY A 67 0.26 17.76 -1.12
C GLY A 67 1.19 18.77 -1.80
N VAL A 68 0.72 19.94 -2.23
CA VAL A 68 1.57 20.94 -2.95
C VAL A 68 2.69 21.51 -2.08
N PRO A 69 2.49 21.88 -0.80
CA PRO A 69 3.60 22.27 0.08
C PRO A 69 4.39 21.08 0.65
N PHE A 70 3.85 19.86 0.62
CA PHE A 70 4.49 18.64 1.13
C PHE A 70 4.94 17.66 0.03
N PHE A 71 5.01 18.11 -1.22
CA PHE A 71 5.28 17.23 -2.39
C PHE A 71 6.68 16.58 -2.31
N LEU A 72 7.63 17.26 -1.66
CA LEU A 72 8.97 16.71 -1.39
C LEU A 72 8.97 15.65 -0.28
N VAL A 73 7.99 15.69 0.63
CA VAL A 73 7.82 14.75 1.76
C VAL A 73 6.89 13.59 1.39
N SER A 74 6.05 13.78 0.38
CA SER A 74 5.08 12.80 -0.06
C SER A 74 5.71 11.59 -0.76
N GLN A 75 7.02 11.59 -1.06
CA GLN A 75 7.73 10.44 -1.61
C GLN A 75 8.36 9.52 -0.55
N MET A 76 8.24 9.84 0.75
CA MET A 76 9.21 9.37 1.75
C MET A 76 8.95 8.00 2.38
N PHE A 77 7.75 7.45 2.29
CA PHE A 77 7.39 6.30 3.13
C PHE A 77 7.32 5.00 2.33
N GLN A 78 8.49 4.42 2.08
CA GLN A 78 8.62 3.03 1.66
C GLN A 78 8.91 2.17 2.89
N TYR A 79 8.06 1.20 3.17
CA TYR A 79 8.25 0.24 4.26
C TYR A 79 8.41 -1.16 3.70
N GLU A 80 9.33 -1.91 4.28
CA GLU A 80 9.51 -3.33 4.02
C GLU A 80 8.97 -4.12 5.21
N GLY A 81 7.94 -4.91 4.94
CA GLY A 81 7.27 -5.79 5.87
C GLY A 81 7.89 -7.17 5.82
N SER A 82 8.24 -7.69 6.99
CA SER A 82 8.81 -9.02 7.17
C SER A 82 8.28 -9.67 8.44
N GLY A 83 8.41 -10.99 8.54
CA GLY A 83 7.97 -11.74 9.72
C GLY A 83 6.48 -12.10 9.66
N SER A 84 5.91 -12.54 10.78
CA SER A 84 4.55 -13.09 10.79
C SER A 84 3.48 -12.03 10.58
N LEU A 85 2.37 -12.38 9.91
CA LEU A 85 1.25 -11.44 9.73
C LEU A 85 0.60 -11.07 11.08
N LYS A 86 0.75 -11.92 12.10
CA LYS A 86 0.29 -11.64 13.47
C LYS A 86 1.15 -10.59 14.17
N ASN A 87 2.45 -10.56 13.85
CA ASN A 87 3.42 -9.62 14.43
C ASN A 87 4.38 -9.13 13.33
N PRO A 88 3.89 -8.33 12.37
CA PRO A 88 4.70 -7.92 11.24
C PRO A 88 5.71 -6.86 11.69
N VAL A 89 6.94 -6.99 11.18
CA VAL A 89 8.00 -6.01 11.40
C VAL A 89 8.11 -5.16 10.15
N TRP A 90 7.79 -3.87 10.28
CA TRP A 90 7.92 -2.88 9.22
C TRP A 90 9.18 -2.06 9.43
N LYS A 91 10.05 -2.04 8.42
CA LYS A 91 11.28 -1.23 8.42
C LYS A 91 11.16 -0.16 7.36
N LEU A 92 11.47 1.09 7.71
CA LEU A 92 11.56 2.17 6.74
C LEU A 92 12.73 1.88 5.80
N ARG A 93 12.47 1.94 4.49
CA ARG A 93 13.44 1.72 3.43
C ARG A 93 13.65 3.05 2.72
N GLY A 94 14.87 3.60 2.80
CA GLY A 94 15.22 4.86 2.12
C GLY A 94 15.70 6.01 3.02
N THR A 95 15.76 5.85 4.34
CA THR A 95 16.61 6.70 5.20
C THR A 95 18.01 6.08 5.30
N GLU A 96 18.78 6.18 4.21
CA GLU A 96 20.23 6.27 4.39
C GLU A 96 20.50 7.69 4.89
N GLU A 97 20.58 7.86 6.22
CA GLU A 97 21.24 9.04 6.79
C GLU A 97 22.68 9.04 6.28
N LYS A 98 23.01 10.06 5.48
CA LYS A 98 24.38 10.44 5.18
C LYS A 98 24.77 11.62 6.05
#